data_AF-A0AAE0GHC1-F1
#
_entry.id   AF-A0AAE0GHC1-F1
#
_cell.length_a   1.000
_cell.length_b   1.000
_cell.length_c   1.000
_cell.angle_alpha   90.00
_cell.angle_beta   90.00
_cell.angle_gamma   90.00
#
_symmetry.space_group_name_H-M   'P 1'
#
loop_
_entity.id
_entity.type
_entity.pdbx_description
1 polymer ?
#
loop_
_entity_poly.entity_id
_entity_poly.type
_entity_poly.pdbx_seq_one_letter_code
_entity_poly.pdbx_strand_id
1 'polypeptide(L)'
;MRLRAGDDLAAKFRRRFGCVGDCLPMAETEVHEFVVGDEIEEFFESSSVEEDTDESGQSERPSRLSRALSHKEIVTKELRRIGSLSAHALDPETVGVIWHAQIYENDFQDTKSCTPTGDLKPRRPVPHMREGEFFSSLIKTEDGNWMFPGELNGWPGLAMLKVFSITGKTRKLIGGGDIKRVWHAPAEGQSGQPPEYPKGKYSSVRVTLHAPLWSLTGWSEDSPGFVFWFAAQLDAGPKLSHGVKMLDMLRDSTQLASAGNVSECVRAHVFVHRYAKKVERPKDLLTYHAGVLLEWSHQRFTTVVELAWWNGLGGYNGKSNWYDDRDSGDTALFEAMPAGMKAPWRDDRAEIRVLDVPAKNAQEFESYLNKYTGVEARFLDPKIHCSGNIRLTHRSQPDIFRYLINYVSRDGRYNEKFRNCQTFAADFYGFLTGTKDSEPYHEVCRLFYKNRSYLFLYDS
;
A
#
# COMPACT_ATOMS: atom_id res chain seq x y z
N MET A 1 18.74 45.13 17.69
CA MET A 1 17.78 45.40 16.60
C MET A 1 17.31 44.05 16.07
N ARG A 2 16.24 43.47 16.63
CA ARG A 2 15.70 42.14 16.26
C ARG A 2 14.47 42.36 15.39
N LEU A 3 14.51 41.92 14.14
CA LEU A 3 13.39 42.02 13.21
C LEU A 3 12.40 40.88 13.48
N ARG A 4 11.17 41.26 13.84
CA ARG A 4 9.98 40.40 13.87
C ARG A 4 9.41 40.37 12.44
N ALA A 5 9.54 39.24 11.77
CA ALA A 5 8.91 38.98 10.48
C ALA A 5 8.36 37.54 10.49
N GLY A 6 7.28 37.33 11.23
CA GLY A 6 6.60 36.03 11.32
C GLY A 6 5.07 36.14 11.40
N ASP A 7 4.55 37.25 11.93
CA ASP A 7 3.12 37.33 12.28
C ASP A 7 2.19 37.78 11.13
N ASP A 8 2.71 38.23 9.99
CA ASP A 8 1.89 38.84 8.92
C ASP A 8 1.37 37.82 7.87
N LEU A 9 1.95 36.62 7.78
CA LEU A 9 1.51 35.62 6.80
C LEU A 9 0.24 34.88 7.25
N ALA A 10 0.14 34.56 8.54
CA ALA A 10 -1.02 33.88 9.11
C ALA A 10 -2.28 34.78 9.15
N ALA A 11 -2.09 36.09 9.28
CA ALA A 11 -3.18 37.08 9.28
C ALA A 11 -3.76 37.33 7.88
N LYS A 12 -2.94 37.26 6.82
CA LYS A 12 -3.38 37.42 5.43
C LYS A 12 -4.18 36.21 4.91
N PHE A 13 -3.92 35.01 5.42
CA PHE A 13 -4.65 33.82 5.02
C PHE A 13 -6.08 33.77 5.58
N ARG A 14 -6.31 34.29 6.81
CA ARG A 14 -7.64 34.33 7.44
C ARG A 14 -8.60 35.36 6.84
N ARG A 15 -8.12 36.38 6.14
CA ARG A 15 -8.99 37.40 5.52
C ARG A 15 -9.58 37.00 4.17
N ARG A 16 -9.13 35.88 3.57
CA ARG A 16 -9.56 35.47 2.23
C ARG A 16 -10.61 34.37 2.21
N PHE A 17 -10.88 33.73 3.34
CA PHE A 17 -11.89 32.67 3.47
C PHE A 17 -12.79 33.00 4.65
N GLY A 18 -13.96 33.53 4.35
CA GLY A 18 -14.94 33.95 5.35
C GLY A 18 -15.42 32.78 6.21
N CYS A 19 -15.63 33.07 7.49
CA CYS A 19 -16.32 32.19 8.41
C CYS A 19 -17.73 31.89 7.90
N VAL A 20 -18.03 30.61 7.70
CA VAL A 20 -19.40 30.09 7.66
C VAL A 20 -19.46 28.98 8.69
N GLY A 21 -19.99 29.31 9.86
CA GLY A 21 -20.59 28.32 10.74
C GLY A 21 -22.02 28.10 10.27
N ASP A 22 -22.39 26.84 10.09
CA ASP A 22 -23.61 26.26 10.66
C ASP A 22 -23.74 24.79 10.27
N CYS A 23 -24.25 24.02 11.22
CA CYS A 23 -24.44 22.58 11.19
C CYS A 23 -25.38 22.13 10.06
N LEU A 24 -24.96 21.15 9.25
CA LEU A 24 -25.84 20.37 8.37
C LEU A 24 -25.43 18.88 8.36
N PRO A 25 -26.40 17.97 8.12
CA PRO A 25 -26.34 16.58 8.52
C PRO A 25 -25.51 15.72 7.56
N MET A 26 -25.02 14.58 8.08
CA MET A 26 -24.31 13.57 7.30
C MET A 26 -25.21 13.03 6.19
N ALA A 27 -24.85 13.30 4.94
CA ALA A 27 -25.46 12.73 3.76
C ALA A 27 -24.46 11.80 3.05
N GLU A 28 -25.00 10.63 2.70
CA GLU A 28 -24.71 9.74 1.56
C GLU A 28 -23.29 9.75 0.97
N THR A 29 -22.63 8.60 1.08
CA THR A 29 -21.38 8.25 0.40
C THR A 29 -21.57 8.26 -1.11
N GLU A 30 -21.26 9.38 -1.77
CA GLU A 30 -21.00 9.39 -3.21
C GLU A 30 -19.74 8.58 -3.50
N VAL A 31 -19.89 7.53 -4.30
CA VAL A 31 -18.77 6.79 -4.89
C VAL A 31 -18.18 7.65 -5.99
N HIS A 32 -17.13 8.41 -5.67
CA HIS A 32 -16.36 9.13 -6.70
C HIS A 32 -15.60 8.14 -7.58
N GLU A 33 -15.95 8.11 -8.86
CA GLU A 33 -15.20 7.43 -9.92
C GLU A 33 -13.85 8.16 -10.09
N PHE A 34 -12.76 7.54 -9.61
CA PHE A 34 -11.42 8.12 -9.72
C PHE A 34 -10.88 7.97 -11.14
N VAL A 35 -10.69 9.10 -11.82
CA VAL A 35 -9.82 9.19 -12.99
C VAL A 35 -8.39 9.25 -12.47
N VAL A 36 -7.66 8.14 -12.57
CA VAL A 36 -6.20 8.14 -12.42
C VAL A 36 -5.65 9.06 -13.52
N GLY A 37 -5.14 10.23 -13.13
CA GLY A 37 -4.58 11.19 -14.07
C GLY A 37 -3.27 10.70 -14.66
N ASP A 38 -3.10 10.88 -15.97
CA ASP A 38 -1.91 10.49 -16.74
C ASP A 38 -0.61 11.20 -16.28
N GLU A 39 -0.69 12.21 -15.40
CA GLU A 39 0.47 12.99 -14.92
C GLU A 39 1.38 12.27 -13.91
N ILE A 40 1.01 11.08 -13.44
CA ILE A 40 1.83 10.31 -12.47
C ILE A 40 2.95 9.52 -13.19
N GLU A 41 2.83 9.22 -14.49
CA GLU A 41 3.85 8.40 -15.20
C GLU A 41 5.20 9.13 -15.39
N GLU A 42 5.22 10.44 -15.66
CA GLU A 42 6.47 11.20 -15.84
C GLU A 42 7.33 11.30 -14.58
N PHE A 43 6.74 11.09 -13.39
CA PHE A 43 7.46 11.18 -12.12
C PHE A 43 8.35 9.96 -11.83
N PHE A 44 8.19 8.85 -12.56
CA PHE A 44 8.83 7.56 -12.23
C PHE A 44 9.66 6.93 -13.35
N GLU A 45 9.70 7.52 -14.56
CA GLU A 45 10.57 7.03 -15.65
C GLU A 45 12.08 7.22 -15.35
N SER A 46 12.48 7.96 -14.32
CA SER A 46 13.90 8.20 -14.00
C SER A 46 14.57 7.14 -13.11
N SER A 47 13.91 6.02 -12.80
CA SER A 47 14.49 4.94 -11.97
C SER A 47 14.42 3.55 -12.61
N SER A 48 14.22 3.46 -13.92
CA SER A 48 14.49 2.21 -14.65
C SER A 48 15.97 1.87 -14.48
N VAL A 49 16.24 0.93 -13.59
CA VAL A 49 17.52 0.21 -13.56
C VAL A 49 17.64 -0.44 -14.93
N GLU A 50 18.65 -0.05 -15.70
CA GLU A 50 19.07 -0.82 -16.87
C GLU A 50 19.44 -2.21 -16.34
N GLU A 51 18.59 -3.21 -16.61
CA GLU A 51 18.92 -4.60 -16.32
C GLU A 51 20.03 -5.00 -17.30
N ASP A 52 21.27 -4.97 -16.82
CA ASP A 52 22.40 -5.63 -17.47
C ASP A 52 22.05 -7.12 -17.61
N THR A 53 21.79 -7.53 -18.85
CA THR A 53 21.44 -8.90 -19.19
C THR A 53 22.72 -9.72 -19.32
N ASP A 54 23.13 -10.35 -18.22
CA ASP A 54 24.18 -11.37 -18.22
C ASP A 54 23.64 -12.66 -18.89
N GLU A 55 23.92 -12.81 -20.18
CA GLU A 55 23.69 -14.04 -20.93
C GLU A 55 24.75 -15.10 -20.60
N SER A 56 24.56 -15.91 -19.55
CA SER A 56 25.10 -17.28 -19.54
C SER A 56 24.49 -18.17 -18.45
N GLY A 57 23.63 -19.11 -18.86
CA GLY A 57 23.15 -20.17 -17.99
C GLY A 57 21.82 -20.75 -18.42
N GLN A 58 21.84 -21.70 -19.37
CA GLN A 58 20.65 -22.48 -19.74
C GLN A 58 20.27 -23.43 -18.60
N SER A 59 19.42 -22.94 -17.70
CA SER A 59 18.62 -23.75 -16.78
C SER A 59 17.28 -24.05 -17.46
N GLU A 60 16.95 -25.33 -17.61
CA GLU A 60 15.70 -25.80 -18.24
C GLU A 60 14.48 -25.27 -17.47
N ARG A 61 13.89 -24.17 -17.96
CA ARG A 61 12.62 -23.65 -17.44
C ARG A 61 11.50 -24.62 -17.82
N PRO A 62 10.64 -25.05 -16.89
CA PRO A 62 9.49 -25.88 -17.23
C PRO A 62 8.57 -25.17 -18.24
N SER A 63 8.04 -25.94 -19.19
CA SER A 63 7.20 -25.43 -20.27
C SER A 63 5.99 -24.63 -19.74
N ARG A 64 5.59 -23.55 -20.43
CA ARG A 64 4.42 -22.71 -20.06
C ARG A 64 3.13 -23.54 -19.87
N LEU A 65 3.00 -24.66 -20.57
CA LEU A 65 1.86 -25.60 -20.48
C LEU A 65 1.82 -26.39 -19.17
N SER A 66 2.97 -26.83 -18.63
CA SER A 66 2.99 -27.58 -17.36
C SER A 66 2.63 -26.69 -16.16
N ARG A 67 2.94 -25.40 -16.24
CA ARG A 67 2.55 -24.40 -15.22
C ARG A 67 1.05 -24.10 -15.23
N ALA A 68 0.42 -24.09 -16.41
CA ALA A 68 -1.02 -23.87 -16.56
C ALA A 68 -1.86 -25.04 -16.01
N LEU A 69 -1.38 -26.28 -16.18
CA LEU A 69 -2.09 -27.47 -15.68
C LEU A 69 -2.07 -27.59 -14.16
N SER A 70 -0.94 -27.31 -13.49
CA SER A 70 -0.89 -27.28 -12.01
C SER A 70 -1.75 -26.15 -11.43
N HIS A 71 -1.85 -25.02 -12.15
CA HIS A 71 -2.68 -23.89 -11.74
C HIS A 71 -4.17 -24.25 -11.79
N LYS A 72 -4.63 -25.01 -12.79
CA LYS A 72 -6.04 -25.42 -12.93
C LYS A 72 -6.49 -26.32 -11.78
N GLU A 73 -5.63 -27.22 -11.28
CA GLU A 73 -5.94 -28.09 -10.15
C GLU A 73 -5.98 -27.32 -8.82
N ILE A 74 -5.04 -26.40 -8.60
CA ILE A 74 -5.03 -25.50 -7.42
C ILE A 74 -6.29 -24.62 -7.42
N VAL A 75 -6.63 -24.02 -8.56
CA VAL A 75 -7.85 -23.22 -8.73
C VAL A 75 -9.10 -24.05 -8.49
N THR A 76 -9.18 -25.28 -9.01
CA THR A 76 -10.33 -26.16 -8.77
C THR A 76 -10.49 -26.52 -7.28
N LYS A 77 -9.37 -26.73 -6.57
CA LYS A 77 -9.39 -27.01 -5.13
C LYS A 77 -9.84 -25.80 -4.32
N GLU A 78 -9.37 -24.59 -4.65
CA GLU A 78 -9.82 -23.37 -3.99
C GLU A 78 -11.26 -22.99 -4.33
N LEU A 79 -11.71 -23.22 -5.56
CA LEU A 79 -13.12 -23.02 -5.92
C LEU A 79 -14.05 -23.95 -5.14
N ARG A 80 -13.65 -25.21 -4.87
CA ARG A 80 -14.42 -26.12 -4.01
C ARG A 80 -14.44 -25.65 -2.55
N ARG A 81 -13.35 -25.05 -2.07
CA ARG A 81 -13.30 -24.43 -0.73
C ARG A 81 -14.25 -23.23 -0.66
N ILE A 82 -14.20 -22.34 -1.65
CA ILE A 82 -15.07 -21.16 -1.77
C ILE A 82 -16.54 -21.57 -1.92
N GLY A 83 -16.85 -22.59 -2.72
CA GLY A 83 -18.21 -23.14 -2.88
C GLY A 83 -18.79 -23.73 -1.59
N SER A 84 -17.94 -24.09 -0.62
CA SER A 84 -18.39 -24.57 0.70
C SER A 84 -18.61 -23.46 1.73
N LEU A 85 -18.16 -22.22 1.46
CA LEU A 85 -18.47 -21.03 2.25
C LEU A 85 -19.85 -20.50 1.83
N SER A 86 -20.86 -21.23 2.30
CA SER A 86 -22.30 -20.97 2.16
C SER A 86 -22.69 -19.50 2.32
N ALA A 87 -23.15 -18.89 1.22
CA ALA A 87 -24.46 -18.25 1.05
C ALA A 87 -25.05 -17.42 2.22
N HIS A 88 -24.24 -16.66 2.95
CA HIS A 88 -24.76 -15.44 3.55
C HIS A 88 -24.96 -14.45 2.39
N ALA A 89 -26.24 -14.11 2.14
CA ALA A 89 -26.65 -13.12 1.16
C ALA A 89 -25.97 -11.78 1.46
N LEU A 90 -24.76 -11.61 0.94
CA LEU A 90 -24.10 -10.33 0.83
C LEU A 90 -24.98 -9.49 -0.08
N ASP A 91 -25.26 -8.27 0.36
CA ASP A 91 -25.83 -7.25 -0.51
C ASP A 91 -25.02 -7.26 -1.83
N PRO A 92 -25.68 -7.33 -3.01
CA PRO A 92 -24.99 -7.24 -4.29
C PRO A 92 -24.06 -6.00 -4.40
N GLU A 93 -24.20 -5.01 -3.53
CA GLU A 93 -23.34 -3.84 -3.41
C GLU A 93 -22.07 -4.04 -2.56
N THR A 94 -22.00 -5.04 -1.67
CA THR A 94 -20.82 -5.23 -0.81
C THR A 94 -19.71 -5.95 -1.57
N VAL A 95 -18.88 -5.18 -2.25
CA VAL A 95 -17.77 -5.69 -3.05
C VAL A 95 -16.44 -5.44 -2.35
N GLY A 96 -15.47 -6.33 -2.59
CA GLY A 96 -14.11 -6.13 -2.11
C GLY A 96 -13.42 -4.95 -2.81
N VAL A 97 -12.10 -4.91 -2.68
CA VAL A 97 -11.30 -3.86 -3.32
C VAL A 97 -11.48 -3.91 -4.84
N ILE A 98 -11.80 -2.76 -5.42
CA ILE A 98 -11.97 -2.60 -6.86
C ILE A 98 -10.60 -2.36 -7.50
N TRP A 99 -10.32 -3.13 -8.56
CA TRP A 99 -9.17 -3.01 -9.43
C TRP A 99 -9.63 -2.72 -10.85
N HIS A 100 -8.85 -1.92 -11.56
CA HIS A 100 -9.03 -1.68 -12.98
C HIS A 100 -7.83 -2.22 -13.73
N ALA A 101 -8.08 -2.93 -14.83
CA ALA A 101 -7.03 -3.43 -15.70
C ALA A 101 -7.24 -2.98 -17.14
N GLN A 102 -6.15 -2.65 -17.83
CA GLN A 102 -6.15 -2.32 -19.24
C GLN A 102 -6.04 -3.61 -20.06
N ILE A 103 -6.97 -3.85 -20.98
CA ILE A 103 -6.93 -5.00 -21.88
C ILE A 103 -6.52 -4.52 -23.26
N TYR A 104 -5.49 -5.16 -23.80
CA TYR A 104 -4.95 -4.88 -25.12
C TYR A 104 -5.28 -6.00 -26.11
N GLU A 105 -5.36 -5.66 -27.39
CA GLU A 105 -5.43 -6.64 -28.47
C GLU A 105 -4.19 -7.54 -28.45
N ASN A 106 -4.29 -8.76 -29.00
CA ASN A 106 -3.20 -9.73 -28.95
C ASN A 106 -1.93 -9.25 -29.68
N ASP A 107 -2.09 -8.41 -30.70
CA ASP A 107 -1.04 -7.86 -31.55
C ASP A 107 -0.57 -6.45 -31.15
N PHE A 108 -1.11 -5.86 -30.07
CA PHE A 108 -0.72 -4.53 -29.61
C PHE A 108 0.80 -4.44 -29.34
N GLN A 109 1.45 -3.40 -29.83
CA GLN A 109 2.88 -3.17 -29.62
C GLN A 109 3.10 -1.71 -29.26
N ASP A 110 3.75 -1.50 -28.12
CA ASP A 110 4.10 -0.18 -27.62
C ASP A 110 5.33 -0.32 -26.72
N THR A 111 6.34 0.53 -26.89
CA THR A 111 7.61 0.40 -26.16
C THR A 111 7.48 0.75 -24.68
N LYS A 112 6.45 1.51 -24.27
CA LYS A 112 6.19 1.82 -22.87
C LYS A 112 5.58 0.62 -22.16
N SER A 113 4.64 -0.07 -22.80
CA SER A 113 3.91 -1.20 -22.23
C SER A 113 4.48 -2.58 -22.54
N CYS A 114 5.31 -2.72 -23.59
CA CYS A 114 5.86 -4.00 -24.04
C CYS A 114 7.39 -4.06 -23.90
N THR A 115 7.92 -5.26 -23.68
CA THR A 115 9.35 -5.58 -23.76
C THR A 115 9.84 -5.53 -25.21
N PRO A 116 11.16 -5.57 -25.47
CA PRO A 116 11.68 -5.71 -26.83
C PRO A 116 11.20 -6.96 -27.58
N THR A 117 10.79 -8.01 -26.85
CA THR A 117 10.22 -9.24 -27.42
C THR A 117 8.72 -9.12 -27.76
N GLY A 118 8.08 -8.00 -27.44
CA GLY A 118 6.64 -7.77 -27.65
C GLY A 118 5.73 -8.27 -26.53
N ASP A 119 6.28 -8.89 -25.48
CA ASP A 119 5.52 -9.30 -24.29
C ASP A 119 5.12 -8.06 -23.47
N LEU A 120 3.96 -8.09 -22.80
CA LEU A 120 3.58 -7.01 -21.90
C LEU A 120 4.51 -6.98 -20.68
N LYS A 121 4.99 -5.78 -20.30
CA LYS A 121 5.82 -5.61 -19.10
C LYS A 121 5.03 -6.05 -17.85
N PRO A 122 5.59 -6.89 -16.98
CA PRO A 122 4.90 -7.32 -15.77
C PRO A 122 4.82 -6.17 -14.76
N ARG A 123 3.94 -6.33 -13.77
CA ARG A 123 3.85 -5.52 -12.55
C ARG A 123 3.75 -4.01 -12.80
N ARG A 124 2.90 -3.60 -13.74
CA ARG A 124 2.60 -2.19 -13.96
C ARG A 124 1.65 -1.64 -12.88
N PRO A 125 1.73 -0.34 -12.53
CA PRO A 125 0.84 0.28 -11.55
C PRO A 125 -0.63 0.21 -11.97
N VAL A 126 -0.89 0.39 -13.26
CA VAL A 126 -2.16 0.02 -13.90
C VAL A 126 -1.95 -1.36 -14.52
N PRO A 127 -2.49 -2.43 -13.92
CA PRO A 127 -2.31 -3.78 -14.44
C PRO A 127 -2.84 -3.88 -15.87
N HIS A 128 -2.14 -4.62 -16.72
CA HIS A 128 -2.58 -4.88 -18.09
C HIS A 128 -2.45 -6.33 -18.53
N MET A 129 -3.24 -6.74 -19.52
CA MET A 129 -3.21 -8.08 -20.11
C MET A 129 -3.61 -8.07 -21.58
N ARG A 130 -3.26 -9.14 -22.30
CA ARG A 130 -3.77 -9.40 -23.65
C ARG A 130 -5.19 -9.94 -23.57
N GLU A 131 -6.03 -9.59 -24.55
CA GLU A 131 -7.41 -10.06 -24.63
C GLU A 131 -7.51 -11.59 -24.65
N GLY A 132 -6.65 -12.26 -25.44
CA GLY A 132 -6.70 -13.70 -25.62
C GLY A 132 -6.34 -14.42 -24.33
N GLU A 133 -5.37 -13.88 -23.58
CA GLU A 133 -4.98 -14.39 -22.27
C GLU A 133 -6.08 -14.15 -21.23
N PHE A 134 -6.58 -12.92 -21.11
CA PHE A 134 -7.56 -12.56 -20.10
C PHE A 134 -8.89 -13.32 -20.29
N PHE A 135 -9.54 -13.18 -21.45
CA PHE A 135 -10.89 -13.72 -21.66
C PHE A 135 -10.92 -15.25 -21.74
N SER A 136 -9.87 -15.90 -22.29
CA SER A 136 -9.82 -17.36 -22.33
C SER A 136 -9.57 -18.01 -20.97
N SER A 137 -9.03 -17.25 -20.01
CA SER A 137 -8.77 -17.72 -18.64
C SER A 137 -9.98 -17.64 -17.71
N LEU A 138 -11.04 -16.96 -18.13
CA LEU A 138 -12.21 -16.73 -17.28
C LEU A 138 -12.97 -18.03 -17.01
N ILE A 139 -13.41 -18.17 -15.77
CA ILE A 139 -14.22 -19.30 -15.32
C ILE A 139 -15.58 -18.80 -14.86
N LYS A 140 -16.61 -19.59 -15.15
CA LYS A 140 -17.96 -19.35 -14.62
C LYS A 140 -18.14 -20.13 -13.32
N THR A 141 -18.49 -19.46 -12.25
CA THR A 141 -18.80 -20.08 -10.95
C THR A 141 -20.23 -20.62 -10.92
N GLU A 142 -20.54 -21.46 -9.92
CA GLU A 142 -21.86 -22.10 -9.78
C GLU A 142 -23.00 -21.10 -9.61
N ASP A 143 -22.71 -19.95 -8.99
CA ASP A 143 -23.63 -18.81 -8.83
C ASP A 143 -23.76 -17.92 -10.08
N GLY A 144 -23.14 -18.32 -11.20
CA GLY A 144 -23.22 -17.63 -12.48
C GLY A 144 -22.27 -16.44 -12.65
N ASN A 145 -21.44 -16.13 -11.65
CA ASN A 145 -20.42 -15.08 -11.77
C ASN A 145 -19.24 -15.50 -12.66
N TRP A 146 -18.52 -14.51 -13.19
CA TRP A 146 -17.30 -14.73 -13.96
C TRP A 146 -16.08 -14.31 -13.14
N MET A 147 -15.11 -15.19 -13.02
CA MET A 147 -13.89 -14.98 -12.24
C MET A 147 -12.66 -15.08 -13.13
N PHE A 148 -11.68 -14.23 -12.87
CA PHE A 148 -10.31 -14.34 -13.35
C PHE A 148 -9.46 -15.04 -12.27
N PRO A 149 -9.04 -16.30 -12.48
CA PRO A 149 -8.37 -17.09 -11.44
C PRO A 149 -6.85 -16.87 -11.38
N GLY A 150 -6.24 -16.30 -12.42
CA GLY A 150 -4.78 -16.14 -12.54
C GLY A 150 -4.23 -14.91 -11.81
N GLU A 151 -2.92 -14.68 -11.97
CA GLU A 151 -2.23 -13.48 -11.49
C GLU A 151 -2.34 -12.35 -12.52
N LEU A 152 -3.01 -11.25 -12.16
CA LEU A 152 -3.22 -10.14 -13.07
C LEU A 152 -1.90 -9.38 -13.29
N ASN A 153 -1.40 -9.37 -14.53
CA ASN A 153 -0.15 -8.70 -14.90
C ASN A 153 1.08 -9.13 -14.05
N GLY A 154 1.10 -10.36 -13.54
CA GLY A 154 2.19 -10.86 -12.70
C GLY A 154 2.24 -10.26 -11.30
N TRP A 155 1.13 -9.68 -10.82
CA TRP A 155 0.92 -9.30 -9.42
C TRP A 155 0.31 -10.47 -8.63
N PRO A 156 1.08 -11.12 -7.73
CA PRO A 156 0.56 -12.24 -6.96
C PRO A 156 -0.64 -11.88 -6.07
N GLY A 157 -0.73 -10.60 -5.64
CA GLY A 157 -1.83 -10.12 -4.82
C GLY A 157 -3.12 -9.84 -5.60
N LEU A 158 -3.08 -9.90 -6.93
CA LEU A 158 -4.23 -9.66 -7.81
C LEU A 158 -4.68 -10.99 -8.46
N ALA A 159 -5.13 -11.91 -7.62
CA ALA A 159 -5.65 -13.21 -8.02
C ALA A 159 -7.10 -13.42 -7.57
N MET A 160 -7.80 -14.37 -8.19
CA MET A 160 -9.20 -14.72 -7.85
C MET A 160 -10.14 -13.51 -7.87
N LEU A 161 -10.16 -12.79 -8.99
CA LEU A 161 -10.89 -11.53 -9.13
C LEU A 161 -12.21 -11.73 -9.88
N LYS A 162 -13.31 -11.21 -9.34
CA LYS A 162 -14.62 -11.22 -10.01
C LYS A 162 -14.67 -10.17 -11.11
N VAL A 163 -15.05 -10.55 -12.32
CA VAL A 163 -15.27 -9.61 -13.43
C VAL A 163 -16.61 -8.90 -13.21
N PHE A 164 -16.56 -7.57 -13.07
CA PHE A 164 -17.74 -6.76 -12.79
C PHE A 164 -18.25 -5.98 -14.01
N SER A 165 -17.34 -5.33 -14.74
CA SER A 165 -17.73 -4.59 -15.96
C SER A 165 -16.59 -4.52 -16.96
N ILE A 166 -16.96 -4.30 -18.21
CA ILE A 166 -16.02 -3.99 -19.30
C ILE A 166 -16.47 -2.66 -19.89
N THR A 167 -15.52 -1.75 -20.06
CA THR A 167 -15.74 -0.47 -20.73
C THR A 167 -14.76 -0.31 -21.89
N GLY A 168 -15.20 0.39 -22.94
CA GLY A 168 -14.38 0.71 -24.10
C GLY A 168 -14.47 2.19 -24.42
N LYS A 169 -13.32 2.85 -24.62
CA LYS A 169 -13.27 4.22 -25.14
C LYS A 169 -13.37 4.21 -26.66
N THR A 170 -14.42 4.79 -27.20
CA THR A 170 -14.65 4.83 -28.66
C THR A 170 -13.69 5.78 -29.36
N ARG A 171 -13.23 5.45 -30.57
CA ARG A 171 -12.39 6.35 -31.37
C ARG A 171 -13.27 7.35 -32.13
N LYS A 172 -13.12 8.66 -31.86
CA LYS A 172 -13.70 9.74 -32.68
C LYS A 172 -12.63 10.36 -33.58
N LEU A 173 -13.02 10.79 -34.78
CA LEU A 173 -12.14 11.50 -35.73
C LEU A 173 -11.73 12.88 -35.21
N ILE A 174 -12.62 13.55 -34.47
CA ILE A 174 -12.41 14.86 -33.87
C ILE A 174 -13.00 14.82 -32.45
N GLY A 175 -12.21 15.23 -31.46
CA GLY A 175 -12.61 15.25 -30.04
C GLY A 175 -12.26 13.99 -29.25
N GLY A 176 -12.43 14.06 -27.93
CA GLY A 176 -12.24 12.94 -27.02
C GLY A 176 -13.27 11.83 -27.24
N GLY A 177 -12.81 10.57 -27.23
CA GLY A 177 -13.68 9.40 -27.31
C GLY A 177 -14.63 9.26 -26.13
N ASP A 178 -15.83 8.72 -26.36
CA ASP A 178 -16.78 8.41 -25.28
C ASP A 178 -16.46 7.05 -24.66
N ILE A 179 -16.54 6.94 -23.33
CA ILE A 179 -16.45 5.67 -22.61
C ILE A 179 -17.83 5.00 -22.66
N LYS A 180 -17.88 3.80 -23.23
CA LYS A 180 -19.10 2.97 -23.28
C LYS A 180 -18.92 1.73 -22.44
N ARG A 181 -19.93 1.39 -21.64
CA ARG A 181 -20.02 0.08 -21.00
C ARG A 181 -20.45 -0.94 -22.05
N VAL A 182 -19.63 -1.95 -22.27
CA VAL A 182 -19.85 -2.98 -23.31
C VAL A 182 -20.34 -4.30 -22.70
N TRP A 183 -20.12 -4.49 -21.39
CA TRP A 183 -20.60 -5.64 -20.63
C TRP A 183 -20.68 -5.28 -19.14
N HIS A 184 -21.67 -5.82 -18.41
CA HIS A 184 -21.91 -5.56 -16.99
C HIS A 184 -22.47 -6.82 -16.28
N ALA A 185 -21.83 -7.25 -15.18
CA ALA A 185 -22.21 -8.50 -14.51
C ALA A 185 -23.70 -8.56 -14.07
N PRO A 186 -24.30 -7.51 -13.47
CA PRO A 186 -25.71 -7.52 -13.10
C PRO A 186 -26.71 -7.68 -14.25
N ALA A 187 -26.38 -7.23 -15.47
CA ALA A 187 -27.31 -7.29 -16.60
C ALA A 187 -26.98 -8.47 -17.52
N GLU A 188 -25.78 -8.51 -18.08
CA GLU A 188 -25.36 -9.53 -19.04
C GLU A 188 -24.88 -10.81 -18.35
N GLY A 189 -24.19 -10.69 -17.21
CA GLY A 189 -23.70 -11.85 -16.46
C GLY A 189 -24.83 -12.77 -15.96
N GLN A 190 -25.92 -12.18 -15.44
CA GLN A 190 -27.12 -12.93 -15.00
C GLN A 190 -27.84 -13.63 -16.16
N SER A 191 -27.80 -13.06 -17.36
CA SER A 191 -28.31 -13.71 -18.58
C SER A 191 -27.43 -14.86 -19.09
N GLY A 192 -26.29 -15.08 -18.43
CA GLY A 192 -25.33 -16.13 -18.75
C GLY A 192 -24.38 -15.80 -19.90
N GLN A 193 -24.42 -14.56 -20.44
CA GLN A 193 -23.53 -14.13 -21.50
C GLN A 193 -22.09 -14.02 -20.99
N PRO A 194 -21.12 -14.67 -21.64
CA PRO A 194 -19.73 -14.55 -21.25
C PRO A 194 -19.21 -13.12 -21.51
N PRO A 195 -18.35 -12.58 -20.64
CA PRO A 195 -17.56 -11.40 -20.95
C PRO A 195 -16.63 -11.71 -22.13
N GLU A 196 -16.62 -10.84 -23.13
CA GLU A 196 -15.79 -10.94 -24.33
C GLU A 196 -15.11 -9.59 -24.62
N TYR A 197 -14.01 -9.61 -25.37
CA TYR A 197 -13.42 -8.38 -25.87
C TYR A 197 -14.41 -7.70 -26.84
N PRO A 198 -14.66 -6.38 -26.69
CA PRO A 198 -15.70 -5.74 -27.47
C PRO A 198 -15.32 -5.62 -28.95
N LYS A 199 -16.22 -6.08 -29.82
CA LYS A 199 -16.09 -5.90 -31.27
C LYS A 199 -16.28 -4.43 -31.63
N GLY A 200 -15.35 -3.84 -32.36
CA GLY A 200 -15.45 -2.46 -32.86
C GLY A 200 -14.17 -1.66 -32.70
N LYS A 201 -14.23 -0.37 -33.05
CA LYS A 201 -13.08 0.54 -32.99
C LYS A 201 -13.00 1.23 -31.62
N TYR A 202 -12.39 0.55 -30.65
CA TYR A 202 -12.06 1.11 -29.34
C TYR A 202 -10.59 1.53 -29.30
N SER A 203 -10.29 2.68 -28.71
CA SER A 203 -8.92 3.13 -28.47
C SER A 203 -8.33 2.54 -27.19
N SER A 204 -9.18 2.12 -26.26
CA SER A 204 -8.78 1.42 -25.03
C SER A 204 -9.96 0.62 -24.49
N VAL A 205 -9.67 -0.57 -23.95
CA VAL A 205 -10.64 -1.43 -23.25
C VAL A 205 -10.18 -1.63 -21.81
N ARG A 206 -11.08 -1.40 -20.84
CA ARG A 206 -10.78 -1.53 -19.41
C ARG A 206 -11.75 -2.53 -18.79
N VAL A 207 -11.24 -3.39 -17.93
CA VAL A 207 -12.03 -4.28 -17.09
C VAL A 207 -12.05 -3.75 -15.66
N THR A 208 -13.21 -3.85 -15.02
CA THR A 208 -13.37 -3.61 -13.57
C THR A 208 -13.50 -4.94 -12.88
N LEU A 209 -12.66 -5.14 -11.88
CA LEU A 209 -12.44 -6.39 -11.18
C LEU A 209 -12.66 -6.18 -9.69
N HIS A 210 -13.41 -7.07 -9.04
CA HIS A 210 -13.62 -7.02 -7.60
C HIS A 210 -12.81 -8.13 -6.93
N ALA A 211 -11.96 -7.74 -5.98
CA ALA A 211 -11.33 -8.68 -5.07
C ALA A 211 -12.38 -9.27 -4.09
N PRO A 212 -12.06 -10.37 -3.39
CA PRO A 212 -12.91 -10.90 -2.33
C PRO A 212 -13.24 -9.86 -1.26
N LEU A 213 -14.41 -9.95 -0.61
CA LEU A 213 -14.89 -8.94 0.33
C LEU A 213 -13.90 -8.64 1.48
N TRP A 214 -13.23 -9.67 2.00
CA TRP A 214 -12.24 -9.52 3.07
C TRP A 214 -11.06 -8.61 2.69
N SER A 215 -10.80 -8.39 1.40
CA SER A 215 -9.72 -7.49 0.95
C SER A 215 -9.95 -6.04 1.38
N LEU A 216 -11.17 -5.66 1.77
CA LEU A 216 -11.45 -4.35 2.36
C LEU A 216 -10.80 -4.16 3.73
N THR A 217 -10.55 -5.25 4.46
CA THR A 217 -10.13 -5.20 5.86
C THR A 217 -8.69 -5.67 6.06
N GLY A 218 -8.06 -6.34 5.09
CA GLY A 218 -6.65 -6.75 5.19
C GLY A 218 -6.10 -7.41 3.93
N TRP A 219 -4.89 -7.94 4.03
CA TRP A 219 -4.22 -8.68 2.94
C TRP A 219 -4.52 -10.18 2.91
N SER A 220 -5.12 -10.72 3.96
CA SER A 220 -5.67 -12.07 3.98
C SER A 220 -6.99 -12.08 4.75
N GLU A 221 -7.84 -13.06 4.41
CA GLU A 221 -9.13 -13.27 5.06
C GLU A 221 -9.02 -13.50 6.56
N ASP A 222 -7.99 -14.24 6.96
CA ASP A 222 -7.75 -14.69 8.33
C ASP A 222 -6.82 -13.77 9.13
N SER A 223 -6.39 -12.65 8.55
CA SER A 223 -5.57 -11.66 9.23
C SER A 223 -5.93 -10.22 8.82
N PRO A 224 -7.11 -9.73 9.25
CA PRO A 224 -7.51 -8.34 9.01
C PRO A 224 -6.53 -7.34 9.65
N GLY A 225 -6.40 -6.18 9.03
CA GLY A 225 -5.60 -5.05 9.43
C GLY A 225 -4.51 -4.72 8.41
N PHE A 226 -4.47 -3.47 7.94
CA PHE A 226 -3.40 -2.95 7.08
C PHE A 226 -2.17 -2.51 7.88
N VAL A 227 -1.73 -3.36 8.80
CA VAL A 227 -0.47 -3.21 9.54
C VAL A 227 0.38 -4.44 9.28
N PHE A 228 1.67 -4.27 8.97
CA PHE A 228 2.59 -5.39 8.93
C PHE A 228 3.84 -5.12 9.76
N TRP A 229 4.41 -6.21 10.26
CA TRP A 229 5.65 -6.24 11.00
C TRP A 229 6.68 -7.09 10.26
N PHE A 230 7.81 -6.48 9.95
CA PHE A 230 8.98 -7.18 9.44
C PHE A 230 10.04 -7.27 10.55
N ALA A 231 10.15 -8.47 11.11
CA ALA A 231 11.04 -8.84 12.18
C ALA A 231 12.42 -9.24 11.61
N ALA A 232 13.14 -8.25 11.07
CA ALA A 232 14.42 -8.50 10.40
C ALA A 232 15.54 -8.98 11.34
N GLN A 233 15.38 -8.74 12.65
CA GLN A 233 16.42 -8.95 13.67
C GLN A 233 16.23 -10.24 14.48
N LEU A 234 15.46 -11.21 13.97
CA LEU A 234 15.28 -12.51 14.61
C LEU A 234 16.46 -13.44 14.32
N ASP A 235 16.86 -14.22 15.32
CA ASP A 235 17.97 -15.17 15.21
C ASP A 235 17.70 -16.29 14.20
N ALA A 236 16.42 -16.64 13.98
CA ALA A 236 15.98 -17.62 12.98
C ALA A 236 15.86 -17.05 11.55
N GLY A 237 16.28 -15.80 11.34
CA GLY A 237 16.16 -15.09 10.07
C GLY A 237 14.92 -14.18 9.97
N PRO A 238 14.88 -13.29 8.96
CA PRO A 238 13.80 -12.32 8.78
C PRO A 238 12.44 -13.00 8.60
N LYS A 239 11.43 -12.46 9.27
CA LYS A 239 10.04 -12.91 9.13
C LYS A 239 9.11 -11.73 8.97
N LEU A 240 8.04 -11.92 8.21
CA LEU A 240 6.97 -10.95 8.07
C LEU A 240 5.65 -11.54 8.57
N SER A 241 4.92 -10.75 9.36
CA SER A 241 3.52 -11.02 9.69
C SER A 241 2.70 -9.74 9.51
N HIS A 242 1.41 -9.88 9.28
CA HIS A 242 0.50 -8.75 9.06
C HIS A 242 -0.83 -8.96 9.75
N GLY A 243 -1.62 -7.89 9.84
CA GLY A 243 -2.93 -7.87 10.46
C GLY A 243 -2.90 -8.38 11.91
N VAL A 244 -4.02 -8.91 12.38
CA VAL A 244 -4.15 -9.45 13.75
C VAL A 244 -3.23 -10.64 14.04
N LYS A 245 -2.84 -11.44 13.05
CA LYS A 245 -1.92 -12.58 13.26
C LYS A 245 -0.52 -12.19 13.70
N MET A 246 -0.12 -10.93 13.50
CA MET A 246 1.14 -10.44 14.08
C MET A 246 1.17 -10.57 15.61
N LEU A 247 0.00 -10.49 16.26
CA LEU A 247 -0.12 -10.64 17.70
C LEU A 247 0.13 -12.08 18.14
N ASP A 248 -0.24 -13.06 17.32
CA ASP A 248 0.01 -14.48 17.59
C ASP A 248 1.50 -14.80 17.41
N MET A 249 2.13 -14.32 16.33
CA MET A 249 3.58 -14.42 16.15
C MET A 249 4.35 -13.83 17.33
N LEU A 250 3.91 -12.68 17.85
CA LEU A 250 4.52 -12.07 19.03
C LEU A 250 4.34 -12.94 20.27
N ARG A 251 3.15 -13.47 20.52
CA ARG A 251 2.89 -14.37 21.67
C ARG A 251 3.79 -15.59 21.62
N ASP A 252 3.92 -16.22 20.47
CA ASP A 252 4.79 -17.40 20.28
C ASP A 252 6.26 -17.03 20.49
N SER A 253 6.71 -15.87 20.00
CA SER A 253 8.08 -15.38 20.22
C SER A 253 8.37 -15.03 21.67
N THR A 254 7.38 -14.50 22.41
CA THR A 254 7.52 -14.22 23.84
C THR A 254 7.53 -15.48 24.69
N GLN A 255 6.87 -16.56 24.24
CA GLN A 255 6.99 -17.87 24.88
C GLN A 255 8.39 -18.47 24.67
N LEU A 256 9.04 -18.18 23.54
CA LEU A 256 10.44 -18.54 23.30
C LEU A 256 11.42 -17.73 24.16
N ALA A 257 11.07 -16.49 24.52
CA ALA A 257 11.80 -15.69 25.50
C ALA A 257 11.53 -16.20 26.93
N SER A 258 12.08 -17.38 27.23
CA SER A 258 11.99 -18.15 28.47
C SER A 258 12.61 -17.47 29.72
N ALA A 259 12.83 -16.15 29.68
CA ALA A 259 13.47 -15.35 30.73
C ALA A 259 12.58 -14.22 31.31
N GLY A 260 11.27 -14.23 31.03
CA GLY A 260 10.31 -13.51 31.87
C GLY A 260 10.18 -11.99 31.70
N ASN A 261 10.85 -11.37 30.72
CA ASN A 261 10.65 -9.94 30.41
C ASN A 261 10.10 -9.77 29.00
N VAL A 262 8.80 -9.48 28.91
CA VAL A 262 8.18 -8.99 27.68
C VAL A 262 8.84 -7.65 27.34
N SER A 263 9.29 -7.50 26.09
CA SER A 263 9.90 -6.25 25.62
C SER A 263 8.93 -5.09 25.78
N GLU A 264 9.33 -4.07 26.53
CA GLU A 264 8.56 -2.85 26.75
C GLU A 264 9.15 -1.71 25.92
N CYS A 265 8.29 -0.92 25.28
CA CYS A 265 8.70 0.32 24.65
C CYS A 265 9.03 1.36 25.73
N VAL A 266 10.25 1.88 25.74
CA VAL A 266 10.74 2.80 26.78
C VAL A 266 10.78 4.25 26.31
N ARG A 267 11.04 4.47 25.01
CA ARG A 267 11.11 5.80 24.39
C ARG A 267 10.54 5.79 22.98
N ALA A 268 10.00 6.92 22.58
CA ALA A 268 9.60 7.20 21.20
C ALA A 268 10.30 8.45 20.68
N HIS A 269 10.66 8.44 19.40
CA HIS A 269 11.34 9.53 18.73
C HIS A 269 10.68 9.81 17.39
N VAL A 270 10.16 11.02 17.18
CA VAL A 270 9.73 11.43 15.84
C VAL A 270 10.98 11.80 15.06
N PHE A 271 11.20 11.12 13.95
CA PHE A 271 12.25 11.49 13.00
C PHE A 271 11.61 11.98 11.70
N VAL A 272 12.33 12.85 11.01
CA VAL A 272 11.91 13.41 9.73
C VAL A 272 13.08 13.43 8.76
N HIS A 273 12.77 13.33 7.48
CA HIS A 273 13.73 13.56 6.40
C HIS A 273 12.98 13.93 5.12
N ARG A 274 13.71 14.32 4.09
CA ARG A 274 13.22 14.37 2.70
C ARG A 274 13.84 13.23 1.90
N TYR A 275 13.16 12.78 0.86
CA TYR A 275 13.74 11.78 -0.05
C TYR A 275 14.78 12.43 -0.95
N ALA A 276 15.93 11.78 -1.10
CA ALA A 276 16.99 12.27 -1.98
C ALA A 276 16.53 12.29 -3.45
N LYS A 277 16.81 13.42 -4.12
CA LYS A 277 16.56 13.62 -5.55
C LYS A 277 17.70 14.44 -6.15
N LYS A 278 18.10 14.08 -7.37
CA LYS A 278 19.11 14.83 -8.15
C LYS A 278 18.71 16.29 -8.36
N VAL A 279 17.43 16.54 -8.61
CA VAL A 279 16.86 17.88 -8.78
C VAL A 279 15.58 17.99 -7.95
N GLU A 280 15.58 18.89 -6.98
CA GLU A 280 14.44 19.13 -6.10
C GLU A 280 13.52 20.21 -6.68
N ARG A 281 12.24 19.89 -6.86
CA ARG A 281 11.21 20.89 -7.20
C ARG A 281 10.75 21.61 -5.94
N PRO A 282 10.10 22.78 -6.03
CA PRO A 282 9.55 23.47 -4.85
C PRO A 282 8.62 22.61 -3.98
N LYS A 283 7.83 21.70 -4.58
CA LYS A 283 7.02 20.71 -3.81
C LYS A 283 7.91 19.80 -2.96
N ASP A 284 9.06 19.38 -3.48
CA ASP A 284 9.97 18.46 -2.80
C ASP A 284 10.65 19.12 -1.58
N LEU A 285 10.92 20.43 -1.64
CA LEU A 285 11.42 21.21 -0.50
C LEU A 285 10.42 21.29 0.67
N LEU A 286 9.13 21.17 0.37
CA LEU A 286 8.03 21.25 1.34
C LEU A 286 7.52 19.88 1.79
N THR A 287 8.01 18.80 1.17
CA THR A 287 7.53 17.43 1.42
C THR A 287 8.52 16.67 2.29
N TYR A 288 8.19 16.55 3.58
CA TYR A 288 8.91 15.71 4.53
C TYR A 288 8.19 14.38 4.73
N HIS A 289 8.99 13.31 4.82
CA HIS A 289 8.57 12.04 5.38
C HIS A 289 8.83 12.04 6.88
N ALA A 290 7.96 11.38 7.64
CA ALA A 290 8.09 11.24 9.09
C ALA A 290 7.73 9.83 9.53
N GLY A 291 8.42 9.37 10.57
CA GLY A 291 8.11 8.14 11.26
C GLY A 291 8.37 8.28 12.75
N VAL A 292 8.00 7.24 13.50
CA VAL A 292 8.30 7.13 14.93
C VAL A 292 9.26 5.97 15.12
N LEU A 293 10.43 6.26 15.67
CA LEU A 293 11.38 5.25 16.14
C LEU A 293 11.00 4.87 17.58
N LEU A 294 10.90 3.58 17.83
CA LEU A 294 10.64 3.01 19.16
C LEU A 294 11.91 2.39 19.72
N GLU A 295 12.29 2.77 20.93
CA GLU A 295 13.33 2.09 21.70
C GLU A 295 12.71 1.09 22.68
N TRP A 296 13.31 -0.10 22.74
CA TRP A 296 12.82 -1.21 23.55
C TRP A 296 13.73 -1.47 24.75
N SER A 297 13.16 -1.95 25.85
CA SER A 297 13.89 -2.27 27.08
C SER A 297 15.02 -3.30 26.89
N HIS A 298 14.91 -4.18 25.89
CA HIS A 298 15.93 -5.18 25.58
C HIS A 298 17.17 -4.67 24.83
N GLN A 299 17.12 -3.46 24.24
CA GLN A 299 18.23 -2.83 23.50
C GLN A 299 18.91 -3.72 22.42
N ARG A 300 18.16 -4.63 21.79
CA ARG A 300 18.65 -5.48 20.69
C ARG A 300 18.52 -4.80 19.33
N PHE A 301 17.44 -4.05 19.16
CA PHE A 301 17.05 -3.34 17.97
C PHE A 301 16.09 -2.21 18.37
N THR A 302 15.75 -1.37 17.40
CA THR A 302 14.70 -0.35 17.46
C THR A 302 13.70 -0.65 16.35
N THR A 303 12.51 -0.09 16.46
CA THR A 303 11.46 -0.31 15.46
C THR A 303 11.06 1.02 14.84
N VAL A 304 11.12 1.10 13.51
CA VAL A 304 10.56 2.21 12.75
C VAL A 304 9.08 1.93 12.50
N VAL A 305 8.22 2.88 12.89
CA VAL A 305 6.78 2.84 12.62
C VAL A 305 6.41 4.02 11.73
N GLU A 306 5.87 3.73 10.55
CA GLU A 306 5.46 4.76 9.58
C GLU A 306 4.12 4.43 8.94
N LEU A 307 3.36 5.47 8.59
CA LEU A 307 2.17 5.36 7.75
C LEU A 307 2.57 5.67 6.31
N ALA A 308 2.12 4.84 5.38
CA ALA A 308 2.43 4.99 3.96
C ALA A 308 1.26 4.58 3.08
N TRP A 309 1.43 4.71 1.77
CA TRP A 309 0.49 4.18 0.78
C TRP A 309 0.35 2.66 0.91
N TRP A 310 -0.89 2.20 0.81
CA TRP A 310 -1.19 0.77 0.83
C TRP A 310 -0.49 0.04 -0.32
N ASN A 311 0.13 -1.10 0.00
CA ASN A 311 1.01 -1.89 -0.87
C ASN A 311 2.23 -1.11 -1.38
N GLY A 312 2.65 -0.03 -0.73
CA GLY A 312 3.79 0.74 -1.21
C GLY A 312 5.04 -0.13 -1.30
N LEU A 313 5.43 -0.82 -0.22
CA LEU A 313 6.62 -1.67 -0.29
C LEU A 313 6.40 -2.92 -1.15
N GLY A 314 5.20 -3.50 -1.18
CA GLY A 314 4.89 -4.64 -2.06
C GLY A 314 4.97 -4.31 -3.55
N GLY A 315 4.48 -3.13 -3.93
CA GLY A 315 4.53 -2.61 -5.30
C GLY A 315 5.94 -2.20 -5.74
N TYR A 316 6.81 -1.86 -4.79
CA TYR A 316 8.21 -1.51 -5.03
C TYR A 316 9.17 -2.65 -4.66
N ASN A 317 8.82 -3.92 -4.87
CA ASN A 317 9.70 -5.08 -4.63
C ASN A 317 10.41 -5.04 -3.25
N GLY A 318 9.70 -4.63 -2.20
CA GLY A 318 10.21 -4.54 -0.83
C GLY A 318 11.33 -3.53 -0.61
N LYS A 319 11.51 -2.54 -1.50
CA LYS A 319 12.56 -1.51 -1.39
C LYS A 319 12.29 -0.52 -0.25
N SER A 320 12.70 -0.91 0.95
CA SER A 320 12.61 -0.09 2.16
C SER A 320 13.87 0.75 2.38
N ASN A 321 13.71 2.05 2.67
CA ASN A 321 14.86 2.92 2.99
C ASN A 321 15.56 2.56 4.31
N TRP A 322 14.96 1.66 5.09
CA TRP A 322 15.39 1.27 6.43
C TRP A 322 16.27 0.02 6.45
N TYR A 323 16.52 -0.59 5.28
CA TYR A 323 17.39 -1.77 5.14
C TYR A 323 18.50 -1.54 4.13
N ASP A 324 19.67 -2.08 4.40
CA ASP A 324 20.86 -1.90 3.56
C ASP A 324 20.65 -2.47 2.15
N ASP A 325 19.83 -3.52 2.01
CA ASP A 325 19.49 -4.21 0.77
C ASP A 325 18.43 -3.50 -0.10
N ARG A 326 18.03 -2.25 0.20
CA ARG A 326 17.02 -1.50 -0.58
C ARG A 326 17.22 -1.58 -2.10
N ASP A 327 18.46 -1.51 -2.55
CA ASP A 327 18.78 -1.42 -3.97
C ASP A 327 19.18 -2.79 -4.57
N SER A 328 18.99 -3.89 -3.83
CA SER A 328 19.09 -5.25 -4.39
C SER A 328 17.91 -5.56 -5.32
N GLY A 329 18.08 -6.57 -6.18
CA GLY A 329 16.99 -7.06 -7.05
C GLY A 329 15.87 -7.69 -6.23
N ASP A 330 16.23 -8.66 -5.38
CA ASP A 330 15.34 -9.28 -4.41
C ASP A 330 15.73 -8.84 -3.00
N THR A 331 14.85 -8.09 -2.32
CA THR A 331 15.08 -7.68 -0.93
C THR A 331 14.54 -8.75 0.02
N ALA A 332 15.18 -8.91 1.19
CA ALA A 332 14.71 -9.86 2.20
C ALA A 332 13.26 -9.58 2.64
N LEU A 333 12.86 -8.30 2.63
CA LEU A 333 11.49 -7.89 2.90
C LEU A 333 10.54 -8.44 1.82
N PHE A 334 10.87 -8.30 0.54
CA PHE A 334 10.01 -8.77 -0.54
C PHE A 334 9.89 -10.28 -0.59
N GLU A 335 10.99 -11.00 -0.32
CA GLU A 335 10.98 -12.46 -0.21
C GLU A 335 10.03 -12.92 0.90
N ALA A 336 10.08 -12.27 2.06
CA ALA A 336 9.23 -12.59 3.20
C ALA A 336 7.74 -12.18 3.01
N MET A 337 7.43 -11.26 2.08
CA MET A 337 6.05 -10.81 1.87
C MET A 337 5.16 -11.93 1.29
N PRO A 338 3.96 -12.17 1.87
CA PRO A 338 2.97 -13.06 1.27
C PRO A 338 2.43 -12.49 -0.04
N ALA A 339 1.88 -13.38 -0.88
CA ALA A 339 1.36 -13.02 -2.20
C ALA A 339 0.35 -11.86 -2.15
N GLY A 340 -0.58 -11.87 -1.19
CA GLY A 340 -1.61 -10.84 -1.03
C GLY A 340 -1.09 -9.41 -0.81
N MET A 341 0.16 -9.26 -0.37
CA MET A 341 0.82 -7.94 -0.20
C MET A 341 1.58 -7.48 -1.45
N LYS A 342 1.79 -8.36 -2.44
CA LYS A 342 2.54 -8.09 -3.67
C LYS A 342 1.58 -7.63 -4.77
N ALA A 343 1.14 -6.37 -4.67
CA ALA A 343 0.17 -5.73 -5.55
C ALA A 343 0.57 -4.27 -5.83
N PRO A 344 -0.05 -3.59 -6.84
CA PRO A 344 0.16 -2.17 -7.05
C PRO A 344 -0.17 -1.35 -5.80
N TRP A 345 0.55 -0.25 -5.62
CA TRP A 345 0.26 0.68 -4.53
C TRP A 345 -1.05 1.43 -4.77
N ARG A 346 -1.65 1.87 -3.67
CA ARG A 346 -2.84 2.73 -3.66
C ARG A 346 -2.60 3.94 -2.77
N ASP A 347 -2.77 5.11 -3.34
CA ASP A 347 -2.51 6.40 -2.68
C ASP A 347 -3.74 6.96 -1.92
N ASP A 348 -4.90 6.32 -2.08
CA ASP A 348 -6.15 6.63 -1.37
C ASP A 348 -6.31 5.87 -0.05
N ARG A 349 -5.45 4.87 0.19
CA ARG A 349 -5.48 4.00 1.37
C ARG A 349 -4.11 3.94 2.03
N ALA A 350 -4.14 3.77 3.35
CA ALA A 350 -2.96 3.71 4.18
C ALA A 350 -2.63 2.29 4.61
N GLU A 351 -1.34 2.03 4.73
CA GLU A 351 -0.78 0.93 5.52
C GLU A 351 0.10 1.51 6.64
N ILE A 352 0.20 0.78 7.74
CA ILE A 352 1.21 1.04 8.78
C ILE A 352 2.29 -0.02 8.67
N ARG A 353 3.53 0.43 8.61
CA ARG A 353 4.72 -0.41 8.49
C ARG A 353 5.45 -0.41 9.81
N VAL A 354 5.78 -1.60 10.29
CA VAL A 354 6.50 -1.81 11.55
C VAL A 354 7.77 -2.57 11.22
N LEU A 355 8.91 -1.90 11.29
CA LEU A 355 10.15 -2.37 10.70
C LEU A 355 11.25 -2.40 11.75
N ASP A 356 11.67 -3.59 12.16
CA ASP A 356 12.77 -3.71 13.11
C ASP A 356 14.08 -3.42 12.38
N VAL A 357 14.86 -2.47 12.89
CA VAL A 357 16.13 -2.03 12.32
C VAL A 357 17.28 -2.34 13.28
N PRO A 358 18.50 -2.62 12.79
CA PRO A 358 19.61 -3.08 13.64
C PRO A 358 20.06 -2.10 14.73
N ALA A 359 19.73 -0.80 14.61
CA ALA A 359 20.09 0.22 15.59
C ALA A 359 19.47 -0.10 16.96
N LYS A 360 20.24 -0.01 18.04
CA LYS A 360 19.78 -0.35 19.40
C LYS A 360 19.11 0.80 20.15
N ASN A 361 19.32 2.03 19.68
CA ASN A 361 18.81 3.26 20.27
C ASN A 361 18.78 4.38 19.21
N ALA A 362 18.25 5.54 19.58
CA ALA A 362 18.15 6.71 18.72
C ALA A 362 19.50 7.18 18.16
N GLN A 363 20.59 7.10 18.93
CA GLN A 363 21.91 7.56 18.48
C GLN A 363 22.49 6.67 17.37
N GLU A 364 22.34 5.35 17.50
CA GLU A 364 22.71 4.42 16.43
C GLU A 364 21.82 4.60 15.19
N PHE A 365 20.54 4.91 15.38
CA PHE A 365 19.62 5.20 14.27
C PHE A 365 19.99 6.51 13.56
N GLU A 366 20.35 7.57 14.27
CA GLU A 366 20.90 8.80 13.66
C GLU A 366 22.18 8.51 12.86
N SER A 367 23.02 7.60 13.35
CA SER A 367 24.21 7.16 12.61
C SER A 367 23.83 6.45 11.29
N TYR A 368 22.77 5.64 11.30
CA TYR A 368 22.20 5.04 10.09
C TYR A 368 21.68 6.10 9.11
N LEU A 369 20.92 7.09 9.60
CA LEU A 369 20.44 8.20 8.77
C LEU A 369 21.59 8.96 8.11
N ASN A 370 22.64 9.27 8.89
CA ASN A 370 23.83 9.97 8.42
C ASN A 370 24.60 9.16 7.36
N LYS A 371 24.74 7.82 7.54
CA LYS A 371 25.35 6.91 6.55
C LYS A 371 24.70 7.04 5.17
N TYR A 372 23.39 7.23 5.12
CA TYR A 372 22.60 7.31 3.89
C TYR A 372 22.15 8.73 3.52
N THR A 373 22.82 9.76 4.05
CA THR A 373 22.54 11.16 3.72
C THR A 373 23.31 11.62 2.49
N GLY A 374 22.62 12.27 1.54
CA GLY A 374 23.24 12.82 0.34
C GLY A 374 22.28 12.83 -0.86
N VAL A 375 22.61 13.64 -1.87
CA VAL A 375 21.79 13.80 -3.10
C VAL A 375 21.68 12.50 -3.91
N GLU A 376 22.75 11.70 -3.90
CA GLU A 376 22.80 10.38 -4.55
C GLU A 376 22.51 9.23 -3.56
N ALA A 377 22.12 9.53 -2.33
CA ALA A 377 21.86 8.56 -1.27
C ALA A 377 20.35 8.37 -1.06
N ARG A 378 19.90 8.23 0.19
CA ARG A 378 18.48 7.98 0.52
C ARG A 378 17.80 9.20 1.15
N PHE A 379 18.54 9.92 1.99
CA PHE A 379 17.98 10.94 2.86
C PHE A 379 18.59 12.33 2.59
N LEU A 380 17.75 13.35 2.72
CA LEU A 380 18.14 14.75 2.80
C LEU A 380 17.57 15.36 4.08
N ASP A 381 18.39 16.15 4.80
CA ASP A 381 18.05 16.75 6.10
C ASP A 381 17.40 15.77 7.10
N PRO A 382 17.97 14.57 7.32
CA PRO A 382 17.42 13.68 8.33
C PRO A 382 17.72 14.21 9.74
N LYS A 383 16.74 14.12 10.64
CA LYS A 383 16.92 14.45 12.05
C LYS A 383 15.85 13.84 12.94
N ILE A 384 16.20 13.65 14.20
CA ILE A 384 15.22 13.43 15.26
C ILE A 384 14.61 14.78 15.64
N HIS A 385 13.32 14.94 15.36
CA HIS A 385 12.57 16.16 15.63
C HIS A 385 12.23 16.30 17.11
N CYS A 386 11.72 15.24 17.73
CA CYS A 386 11.38 15.24 19.16
C CYS A 386 11.51 13.83 19.76
N SER A 387 11.61 13.76 21.08
CA SER A 387 11.79 12.50 21.81
C SER A 387 11.11 12.57 23.18
N GLY A 388 10.56 11.44 23.62
CA GLY A 388 9.84 11.37 24.89
C GLY A 388 9.80 9.97 25.48
N ASN A 389 9.70 9.91 26.81
CA ASN A 389 9.49 8.64 27.52
C ASN A 389 8.05 8.17 27.31
N ILE A 390 7.86 6.86 27.18
CA ILE A 390 6.53 6.26 27.04
C ILE A 390 5.77 6.37 28.37
N ARG A 391 4.56 6.91 28.31
CA ARG A 391 3.67 7.11 29.47
C ARG A 391 2.50 6.15 29.54
N LEU A 392 2.32 5.29 28.53
CA LEU A 392 1.32 4.24 28.56
C LEU A 392 1.65 3.18 29.62
N THR A 393 0.65 2.73 30.37
CA THR A 393 0.78 1.58 31.28
C THR A 393 1.01 0.29 30.51
N HIS A 394 0.26 0.09 29.42
CA HIS A 394 0.38 -1.06 28.52
C HIS A 394 1.23 -0.68 27.32
N ARG A 395 2.50 -1.07 27.36
CA ARG A 395 3.52 -0.65 26.39
C ARG A 395 4.39 -1.81 25.90
N SER A 396 3.92 -3.04 26.06
CA SER A 396 4.57 -4.20 25.46
C SER A 396 4.48 -4.13 23.94
N GLN A 397 5.37 -4.80 23.21
CA GLN A 397 5.30 -4.87 21.74
C GLN A 397 3.92 -5.33 21.21
N PRO A 398 3.26 -6.38 21.77
CA PRO A 398 1.88 -6.73 21.42
C PRO A 398 0.83 -5.66 21.69
N ASP A 399 1.02 -4.82 22.71
CA ASP A 399 0.10 -3.71 23.00
C ASP A 399 0.25 -2.62 21.94
N ILE A 400 1.50 -2.23 21.63
CA ILE A 400 1.81 -1.24 20.60
C ILE A 400 1.20 -1.66 19.26
N PHE A 401 1.40 -2.91 18.84
CA PHE A 401 0.94 -3.38 17.53
C PHE A 401 -0.59 -3.40 17.44
N ARG A 402 -1.26 -3.72 18.55
CA ARG A 402 -2.73 -3.69 18.62
C ARG A 402 -3.28 -2.27 18.54
N TYR A 403 -2.60 -1.29 19.14
CA TYR A 403 -2.95 0.12 18.93
C TYR A 403 -2.85 0.52 17.46
N LEU A 404 -1.80 0.09 16.75
CA LEU A 404 -1.64 0.37 15.32
C LEU A 404 -2.76 -0.26 14.48
N ILE A 405 -3.13 -1.52 14.80
CA ILE A 405 -4.25 -2.20 14.13
C ILE A 405 -5.55 -1.41 14.34
N ASN A 406 -5.84 -0.96 15.57
CA ASN A 406 -7.01 -0.14 15.87
C ASN A 406 -7.02 1.16 15.05
N TYR A 407 -5.89 1.85 14.96
CA TYR A 407 -5.77 3.12 14.26
C TYR A 407 -6.15 3.01 12.77
N VAL A 408 -5.55 2.04 12.06
CA VAL A 408 -5.78 1.88 10.61
C VAL A 408 -7.13 1.24 10.30
N SER A 409 -7.65 0.38 11.19
CA SER A 409 -8.95 -0.28 10.97
C SER A 409 -10.12 0.70 11.10
N ARG A 410 -9.98 1.73 11.95
CA ARG A 410 -11.00 2.76 12.13
C ARG A 410 -11.01 3.81 11.04
N ASP A 411 -9.86 4.11 10.46
CA ASP A 411 -9.77 4.97 9.29
C ASP A 411 -8.58 4.51 8.41
N GLY A 412 -8.88 3.76 7.36
CA GLY A 412 -7.86 3.24 6.45
C GLY A 412 -7.46 4.20 5.33
N ARG A 413 -7.99 5.44 5.31
CA ARG A 413 -7.75 6.37 4.20
C ARG A 413 -6.32 6.92 4.23
N TYR A 414 -5.82 7.34 3.07
CA TYR A 414 -4.61 8.15 2.96
C TYR A 414 -4.94 9.45 2.25
N ASN A 415 -4.30 10.54 2.67
CA ASN A 415 -4.37 11.82 1.98
C ASN A 415 -3.10 12.64 2.23
N GLU A 416 -2.39 13.03 1.16
CA GLU A 416 -1.14 13.79 1.26
C GLU A 416 -1.25 15.07 2.12
N LYS A 417 -2.43 15.70 2.21
CA LYS A 417 -2.61 16.99 2.88
C LYS A 417 -2.94 16.85 4.37
N PHE A 418 -3.85 15.96 4.74
CA PHE A 418 -4.43 15.90 6.10
C PHE A 418 -4.40 14.52 6.76
N ARG A 419 -3.88 13.50 6.07
CA ARG A 419 -3.78 12.12 6.58
C ARG A 419 -2.59 11.41 5.92
N ASN A 420 -1.40 11.77 6.36
CA ASN A 420 -0.12 11.30 5.83
C ASN A 420 0.80 10.84 6.97
N CYS A 421 2.03 10.47 6.62
CA CYS A 421 3.05 10.03 7.56
C CYS A 421 3.35 11.03 8.69
N GLN A 422 3.34 12.35 8.42
CA GLN A 422 3.58 13.38 9.45
C GLN A 422 2.43 13.50 10.43
N THR A 423 1.18 13.49 9.95
CA THR A 423 0.01 13.54 10.84
C THR A 423 -0.09 12.28 11.70
N PHE A 424 0.20 11.11 11.11
CA PHE A 424 0.26 9.85 11.85
C PHE A 424 1.38 9.87 12.91
N ALA A 425 2.59 10.31 12.56
CA ALA A 425 3.70 10.37 13.50
C ALA A 425 3.39 11.28 14.70
N ALA A 426 2.73 12.42 14.45
CA ALA A 426 2.26 13.31 15.51
C ALA A 426 1.20 12.65 16.42
N ASP A 427 0.19 12.00 15.82
CA ASP A 427 -0.86 11.27 16.54
C ASP A 427 -0.25 10.17 17.42
N PHE A 428 0.61 9.33 16.82
CA PHE A 428 1.19 8.16 17.47
C PHE A 428 2.16 8.57 18.58
N TYR A 429 3.06 9.52 18.33
CA TYR A 429 3.96 10.04 19.35
C TYR A 429 3.20 10.67 20.53
N GLY A 430 2.19 11.49 20.25
CA GLY A 430 1.36 12.12 21.29
C GLY A 430 0.62 11.10 22.13
N PHE A 431 0.07 10.06 21.50
CA PHE A 431 -0.57 8.93 22.18
C PHE A 431 0.39 8.19 23.10
N LEU A 432 1.59 7.81 22.61
CA LEU A 432 2.58 7.05 23.37
C LEU A 432 3.16 7.82 24.56
N THR A 433 3.44 9.11 24.39
CA THR A 433 4.16 9.94 25.37
C THR A 433 3.24 10.80 26.23
N GLY A 434 1.94 10.85 25.92
CA GLY A 434 0.97 11.71 26.60
C GLY A 434 1.18 13.22 26.33
N THR A 435 1.94 13.57 25.28
CA THR A 435 2.12 14.96 24.85
C THR A 435 0.87 15.45 24.13
N LYS A 436 0.16 16.41 24.73
CA LYS A 436 -1.11 16.95 24.21
C LYS A 436 -0.95 17.76 22.92
N ASP A 437 0.15 18.51 22.81
CA ASP A 437 0.41 19.45 21.72
C ASP A 437 1.39 18.87 20.68
N SER A 438 1.28 17.56 20.41
CA SER A 438 2.05 16.92 19.35
C SER A 438 1.50 17.33 17.98
N GLU A 439 2.33 17.94 17.15
CA GLU A 439 1.98 18.47 15.83
C GLU A 439 2.88 17.88 14.72
N PRO A 440 2.40 17.82 13.47
CA PRO A 440 3.24 17.51 12.32
C PRO A 440 4.46 18.42 12.24
N TYR A 441 5.60 17.88 11.81
CA TYR A 441 6.84 18.64 11.69
C TYR A 441 6.69 19.88 10.79
N HIS A 442 6.19 19.70 9.56
CA HIS A 442 6.10 20.78 8.58
C HIS A 442 4.83 21.64 8.79
N GLU A 443 4.99 22.97 8.78
CA GLU A 443 3.93 23.92 9.11
C GLU A 443 2.69 23.81 8.20
N VAL A 444 2.88 23.51 6.91
CA VAL A 444 1.76 23.32 5.97
C VAL A 444 0.84 22.17 6.40
N CYS A 445 1.40 21.09 6.96
CA CYS A 445 0.60 19.97 7.46
C CYS A 445 -0.16 20.36 8.74
N ARG A 446 0.40 21.27 9.57
CA ARG A 446 -0.26 21.76 10.80
C ARG A 446 -1.56 22.52 10.50
N LEU A 447 -1.62 23.24 9.39
CA LEU A 447 -2.82 23.99 8.97
C LEU A 447 -4.07 23.11 8.79
N PHE A 448 -3.88 21.84 8.39
CA PHE A 448 -4.97 20.89 8.14
C PHE A 448 -5.03 19.76 9.17
N TYR A 449 -4.13 19.78 10.15
CA TYR A 449 -4.01 18.72 11.13
C TYR A 449 -5.16 18.74 12.12
N LYS A 450 -5.66 17.54 12.43
CA LYS A 450 -6.57 17.27 13.54
C LYS A 450 -5.96 16.10 14.29
N ASN A 451 -5.79 16.25 15.60
CA ASN A 451 -5.30 15.16 16.44
C ASN A 451 -6.30 13.99 16.40
N ARG A 452 -5.81 12.80 16.07
CA ARG A 452 -6.57 11.54 15.99
C ARG A 452 -5.99 10.46 16.90
N SER A 453 -5.29 10.85 17.97
CA SER A 453 -4.74 9.91 18.97
C SER A 453 -5.82 9.00 19.59
N TYR A 454 -7.09 9.43 19.62
CA TYR A 454 -8.20 8.60 20.08
C TYR A 454 -8.41 7.33 19.24
N LEU A 455 -7.95 7.30 17.98
CA LEU A 455 -8.09 6.14 17.09
C LEU A 455 -7.27 4.93 17.55
N PHE A 456 -6.24 5.10 18.37
CA PHE A 456 -5.42 4.00 18.91
C PHE A 456 -6.14 3.16 19.98
N LEU A 457 -7.14 3.75 20.66
CA LEU A 457 -7.87 3.08 21.75
C LEU A 457 -8.83 2.00 21.22
N TYR A 458 -9.35 1.16 22.10
CA TYR A 458 -10.44 0.23 21.76
C TYR A 458 -11.77 0.99 21.61
N ASP A 459 -12.76 0.40 20.94
CA ASP A 459 -14.14 0.91 21.04
C ASP A 459 -14.57 0.72 22.50
N SER A 460 -14.98 1.82 23.12
CA SER A 460 -15.56 1.83 24.47
C SER A 460 -17.00 1.33 24.44
#